data_AF-G6F1F0-F1
#
_entry.id   AF-G6F1F0-F1
#
_cell.length_a   1.000
_cell.length_b   1.000
_cell.length_c   1.000
_cell.angle_alpha   90.00
_cell.angle_beta   90.00
_cell.angle_gamma   90.00
#
_symmetry.space_group_name_H-M   'P 1'
#
loop_
_entity.id
_entity.type
_entity.pdbx_description
1 polymer ?
#
loop_
_entity_poly.entity_id
_entity_poly.type
_entity_poly.pdbx_seq_one_letter_code
_entity_poly.pdbx_strand_id
1 'polypeptide(L)'
;MASSITPLASISSSVILNSGEQLIVSPDSPKLTEVIVSSGGELILRDYSMKTTVFSGGNVIVSSGGWLTPTTIYSGGNVTVSSAGAAYPVTISSGGNLTLLSGGYANQTTIYSGGNLTASSGGSSYHAAISSSGNLTILSGGSAQYAIVSSGGNVVVSSGGVTNQMSIMSGAMLVSNQDLSSNLHKLCRVPA
;
A
#
# COMPACT_ATOMS: atom_id res chain seq x y z
N MET A 1 -10.34 2.27 25.41
CA MET A 1 -9.43 3.17 26.15
C MET A 1 -8.24 3.42 25.24
N ALA A 2 -8.18 4.58 24.60
CA ALA A 2 -7.02 4.94 23.78
C ALA A 2 -5.89 5.29 24.73
N SER A 3 -4.86 4.44 24.81
CA SER A 3 -3.63 4.81 25.50
C SER A 3 -2.92 5.85 24.64
N SER A 4 -3.27 7.12 24.85
CA SER A 4 -2.44 8.26 24.47
C SER A 4 -1.09 8.05 25.15
N ILE A 5 -0.07 7.68 24.38
CA ILE A 5 1.30 7.67 24.87
C ILE A 5 1.65 9.15 25.12
N THR A 6 1.59 9.56 26.39
CA THR A 6 2.08 10.86 26.86
C THR A 6 3.56 11.02 26.50
N PRO A 7 4.06 12.26 26.31
CA PRO A 7 5.32 12.49 25.61
C PRO A 7 6.48 12.04 26.49
N LEU A 8 6.95 10.81 26.26
CA LEU A 8 8.24 10.36 26.76
C LEU A 8 9.31 11.10 25.97
N ALA A 9 10.17 11.79 26.73
CA ALA A 9 11.28 12.57 26.26
C ALA A 9 12.04 11.87 25.11
N SER A 10 12.32 12.62 24.05
CA SER A 10 13.30 12.36 22.97
C SER A 10 13.97 10.98 23.02
N ILE A 11 13.24 9.93 22.64
CA ILE A 11 13.85 8.63 22.37
C ILE A 11 13.92 8.44 20.86
N SER A 12 15.14 8.46 20.34
CA SER A 12 15.50 8.08 18.97
C SER A 12 15.35 6.56 18.74
N SER A 13 14.39 5.91 19.40
CA SER A 13 14.24 4.46 19.42
C SER A 13 13.03 4.01 18.59
N SER A 14 13.10 2.78 18.11
CA SER A 14 11.95 2.10 17.53
C SER A 14 10.85 1.92 18.58
N VAL A 15 9.61 2.20 18.22
CA VAL A 15 8.42 1.92 19.05
C VAL A 15 7.75 0.66 18.53
N ILE A 16 7.34 -0.25 19.41
CA ILE A 16 6.58 -1.44 19.06
C ILE A 16 5.15 -1.27 19.59
N LEU A 17 4.15 -1.40 18.73
CA LEU A 17 2.74 -1.39 19.08
C LEU A 17 2.21 -2.82 19.11
N ASN A 18 1.66 -3.23 20.24
CA ASN A 18 1.09 -4.55 20.50
C ASN A 18 -0.43 -4.48 20.62
N SER A 19 -1.05 -5.60 20.97
CA SER A 19 -2.50 -5.73 21.05
C SER A 19 -3.14 -4.68 21.97
N GLY A 20 -4.07 -3.91 21.41
CA GLY A 20 -4.80 -2.86 22.12
C GLY A 20 -4.04 -1.53 22.24
N GLU A 21 -2.80 -1.47 21.76
CA GLU A 21 -2.03 -0.23 21.73
C GLU A 21 -2.36 0.57 20.46
N GLN A 22 -2.62 1.86 20.66
CA GLN A 22 -2.80 2.81 19.57
C GLN A 22 -1.77 3.93 19.73
N LEU A 23 -1.07 4.27 18.66
CA LEU A 23 -0.19 5.42 18.61
C LEU A 23 -0.66 6.37 17.50
N ILE A 24 -0.86 7.62 17.85
CA ILE A 24 -1.12 8.70 16.90
C ILE A 24 0.16 9.52 16.81
N VAL A 25 0.74 9.60 15.61
CA VAL A 25 1.95 10.39 15.34
C VAL A 25 1.56 11.63 14.53
N SER A 26 1.98 12.77 15.05
CA SER A 26 1.74 14.12 14.52
C SER A 26 3.03 14.96 14.59
N PRO A 27 3.10 16.16 13.99
CA PRO A 27 4.29 17.02 14.04
C PRO A 27 4.84 17.30 15.44
N ASP A 28 3.96 17.34 16.45
CA ASP A 28 4.32 17.59 17.85
C ASP A 28 4.79 16.33 18.58
N SER A 29 4.71 15.16 17.93
CA SER A 29 5.19 13.91 18.49
C SER A 29 6.72 13.89 18.55
N PRO A 30 7.32 13.22 19.55
CA PRO A 30 8.77 13.04 19.59
C PRO A 30 9.27 12.37 18.31
N LYS A 31 10.49 12.70 17.89
CA LYS A 31 11.09 12.10 16.70
C LYS A 31 11.30 10.60 16.90
N LEU A 32 10.47 9.80 16.24
CA LEU A 32 10.60 8.35 16.18
C LEU A 32 11.41 7.96 14.95
N THR A 33 12.30 6.98 15.10
CA THR A 33 13.09 6.46 13.97
C THR A 33 12.31 5.41 13.18
N GLU A 34 11.53 4.59 13.87
CA GLU A 34 10.71 3.53 13.29
C GLU A 34 9.55 3.17 14.22
N VAL A 35 8.41 2.80 13.65
CA VAL A 35 7.34 2.10 14.38
C VAL A 35 7.17 0.70 13.81
N ILE A 36 7.09 -0.26 14.72
CA ILE A 36 6.76 -1.65 14.43
C ILE A 36 5.34 -1.89 14.92
N VAL A 37 4.43 -2.24 14.03
CA VAL A 37 3.04 -2.54 14.39
C VAL A 37 2.83 -4.04 14.36
N SER A 38 2.61 -4.62 15.54
CA SER A 38 2.37 -6.05 15.75
C SER A 38 0.87 -6.34 15.90
N SER A 39 0.52 -7.60 16.13
CA SER A 39 -0.87 -8.07 16.20
C SER A 39 -1.73 -7.25 17.17
N GLY A 40 -2.79 -6.63 16.64
CA GLY A 40 -3.75 -5.83 17.38
C GLY A 40 -3.26 -4.43 17.75
N GLY A 41 -2.06 -4.03 17.31
CA GLY A 41 -1.58 -2.65 17.40
C GLY A 41 -2.12 -1.79 16.26
N GLU A 42 -2.30 -0.50 16.53
CA GLU A 42 -2.76 0.47 15.55
C GLU A 42 -1.88 1.72 15.52
N LEU A 43 -1.32 2.05 14.36
CA LEU A 43 -0.62 3.30 14.11
C LEU A 43 -1.49 4.23 13.27
N ILE A 44 -1.65 5.47 13.70
CA ILE A 44 -2.28 6.53 12.90
C ILE A 44 -1.24 7.63 12.64
N LEU A 45 -0.97 7.90 11.36
CA LEU A 45 -0.03 8.94 10.92
C LEU A 45 -0.78 10.16 10.38
N ARG A 46 -0.40 11.36 10.85
CA ARG A 46 -0.99 12.65 10.47
C ARG A 46 0.13 13.68 10.34
N ASP A 47 0.21 14.38 9.21
CA ASP A 47 1.22 15.45 8.98
C ASP A 47 2.67 15.05 9.34
N TYR A 48 3.00 13.76 9.28
CA TYR A 48 4.27 13.22 9.75
C TYR A 48 4.79 12.13 8.82
N SER A 49 6.09 12.14 8.59
CA SER A 49 6.79 11.16 7.77
C SER A 49 7.54 10.16 8.63
N MET A 50 7.28 8.86 8.49
CA MET A 50 8.05 7.86 9.23
C MET A 50 8.22 6.51 8.56
N LYS A 51 9.29 5.82 8.96
CA LYS A 51 9.51 4.42 8.63
C LYS A 51 8.61 3.53 9.48
N THR A 52 7.96 2.56 8.85
CA THR A 52 7.09 1.61 9.56
C THR A 52 7.33 0.18 9.10
N THR A 53 7.23 -0.76 10.02
CA THR A 53 7.18 -2.20 9.75
C THR A 53 5.87 -2.76 10.29
N VAL A 54 5.09 -3.46 9.46
CA VAL A 54 3.76 -3.96 9.83
C VAL A 54 3.76 -5.48 9.79
N PHE A 55 3.52 -6.12 10.94
CA PHE A 55 3.42 -7.56 11.10
C PHE A 55 1.96 -8.03 11.11
N SER A 56 1.77 -9.35 11.21
CA SER A 56 0.45 -9.98 11.25
C SER A 56 -0.46 -9.35 12.29
N GLY A 57 -1.66 -8.94 11.87
CA GLY A 57 -2.67 -8.31 12.72
C GLY A 57 -2.38 -6.85 13.08
N GLY A 58 -1.26 -6.29 12.64
CA GLY A 58 -0.95 -4.87 12.80
C GLY A 58 -1.69 -4.02 11.78
N ASN A 59 -2.17 -2.86 12.21
CA ASN A 59 -2.94 -1.93 11.37
C ASN A 59 -2.28 -0.55 11.33
N VAL A 60 -2.09 0.00 10.14
CA VAL A 60 -1.61 1.36 9.95
C VAL A 60 -2.62 2.16 9.15
N ILE A 61 -2.95 3.36 9.63
CA ILE A 61 -3.80 4.33 8.94
C ILE A 61 -2.96 5.57 8.66
N VAL A 62 -2.73 5.84 7.37
CA VAL A 62 -2.08 7.07 6.92
C VAL A 62 -3.18 8.07 6.57
N SER A 63 -3.35 9.09 7.41
CA SER A 63 -4.34 10.14 7.22
C SER A 63 -3.74 11.32 6.47
N SER A 64 -4.53 12.40 6.32
CA SER A 64 -4.09 13.64 5.68
C SER A 64 -2.73 14.10 6.18
N GLY A 65 -1.83 14.38 5.24
CA GLY A 65 -0.46 14.83 5.51
C GLY A 65 0.46 13.78 6.10
N GLY A 66 -0.01 12.56 6.38
CA GLY A 66 0.83 11.45 6.80
C GLY A 66 1.61 10.86 5.62
N TRP A 67 2.88 10.53 5.83
CA TRP A 67 3.75 9.92 4.82
C TRP A 67 4.48 8.70 5.38
N LEU A 68 4.30 7.54 4.76
CA LEU A 68 5.08 6.35 5.09
C LEU A 68 6.39 6.34 4.28
N THR A 69 7.54 6.36 4.95
CA THR A 69 8.85 6.44 4.30
C THR A 69 9.98 5.72 5.06
N PRO A 70 10.53 4.60 4.56
CA PRO A 70 9.92 3.51 3.76
C PRO A 70 9.02 2.62 4.63
N THR A 71 8.24 1.72 4.02
CA THR A 71 7.41 0.75 4.79
C THR A 71 7.47 -0.67 4.25
N THR A 72 7.53 -1.64 5.16
CA THR A 72 7.41 -3.07 4.84
C THR A 72 6.17 -3.67 5.49
N ILE A 73 5.34 -4.31 4.69
CA ILE A 73 4.10 -4.98 5.13
C ILE A 73 4.31 -6.49 5.02
N TYR A 74 4.38 -7.16 6.16
CA TYR A 74 4.50 -8.62 6.25
C TYR A 74 3.14 -9.31 6.25
N SER A 75 3.16 -10.64 6.26
CA SER A 75 1.96 -11.47 6.22
C SER A 75 0.96 -11.08 7.31
N GLY A 76 -0.29 -10.81 6.93
CA GLY A 76 -1.37 -10.41 7.82
C GLY A 76 -1.32 -8.94 8.28
N GLY A 77 -0.30 -8.18 7.89
CA GLY A 77 -0.22 -6.74 8.16
C GLY A 77 -1.07 -5.94 7.18
N ASN A 78 -1.67 -4.85 7.68
CA ASN A 78 -2.59 -4.03 6.90
C ASN A 78 -2.20 -2.55 6.97
N VAL A 79 -2.06 -1.92 5.81
CA VAL A 79 -1.88 -0.47 5.68
C VAL A 79 -3.03 0.10 4.88
N THR A 80 -3.68 1.12 5.42
CA THR A 80 -4.70 1.91 4.74
C THR A 80 -4.20 3.33 4.55
N VAL A 81 -4.15 3.80 3.30
CA VAL A 81 -3.79 5.18 2.97
C VAL A 81 -5.07 5.92 2.60
N SER A 82 -5.46 6.87 3.46
CA SER A 82 -6.67 7.69 3.33
C SER A 82 -6.39 8.98 2.56
N SER A 83 -7.42 9.83 2.43
CA SER A 83 -7.34 11.11 1.70
C SER A 83 -6.14 11.94 2.14
N ALA A 84 -5.35 12.39 1.14
CA ALA A 84 -4.14 13.19 1.32
C ALA A 84 -3.03 12.51 2.15
N GLY A 85 -3.14 11.21 2.42
CA GLY A 85 -2.05 10.37 2.90
C GLY A 85 -1.20 9.85 1.74
N ALA A 86 0.09 9.62 2.00
CA ALA A 86 1.03 9.10 1.02
C ALA A 86 1.87 7.93 1.57
N ALA A 87 2.30 7.03 0.69
CA ALA A 87 3.24 5.97 1.03
C ALA A 87 4.33 5.82 -0.04
N TYR A 88 5.60 5.84 0.37
CA TYR A 88 6.76 5.85 -0.53
C TYR A 88 8.10 5.53 0.18
N PRO A 89 8.90 4.56 -0.30
CA PRO A 89 8.50 3.36 -1.04
C PRO A 89 7.81 2.35 -0.11
N VAL A 90 7.04 1.43 -0.70
CA VAL A 90 6.36 0.36 0.05
C VAL A 90 6.74 -1.01 -0.48
N THR A 91 7.07 -1.93 0.42
CA THR A 91 7.28 -3.35 0.12
C THR A 91 6.15 -4.18 0.71
N ILE A 92 5.44 -4.93 -0.11
CA ILE A 92 4.35 -5.82 0.30
C ILE A 92 4.81 -7.27 0.15
N SER A 93 4.99 -7.96 1.27
CA SER A 93 5.35 -9.38 1.30
C SER A 93 4.12 -10.28 1.23
N SER A 94 4.33 -11.60 1.13
CA SER A 94 3.26 -12.60 1.05
C SER A 94 2.22 -12.44 2.17
N GLY A 95 0.97 -12.19 1.80
CA GLY A 95 -0.17 -12.00 2.72
C GLY A 95 -0.27 -10.61 3.35
N GLY A 96 0.62 -9.67 3.01
CA GLY A 96 0.51 -8.27 3.40
C GLY A 96 -0.47 -7.51 2.50
N ASN A 97 -1.13 -6.48 3.04
CA ASN A 97 -2.15 -5.72 2.33
C ASN A 97 -1.92 -4.21 2.42
N LEU A 98 -1.91 -3.55 1.27
CA LEU A 98 -1.98 -2.09 1.14
C LEU A 98 -3.31 -1.71 0.46
N THR A 99 -4.10 -0.86 1.11
CA THR A 99 -5.34 -0.33 0.56
C THR A 99 -5.23 1.19 0.40
N LEU A 100 -5.47 1.69 -0.81
CA LEU A 100 -5.53 3.11 -1.12
C LEU A 100 -7.00 3.51 -1.24
N LEU A 101 -7.46 4.37 -0.34
CA LEU A 101 -8.80 4.94 -0.36
C LEU A 101 -8.84 6.23 -1.19
N SER A 102 -10.00 6.88 -1.28
CA SER A 102 -10.18 8.13 -2.01
C SER A 102 -9.16 9.18 -1.57
N GLY A 103 -8.36 9.70 -2.51
CA GLY A 103 -7.31 10.68 -2.27
C GLY A 103 -6.03 10.10 -1.63
N GLY A 104 -5.99 8.80 -1.36
CA GLY A 104 -4.80 8.10 -0.90
C GLY A 104 -3.86 7.77 -2.06
N TYR A 105 -2.56 7.96 -1.83
CA TYR A 105 -1.53 7.82 -2.86
C TYR A 105 -0.40 6.88 -2.42
N ALA A 106 0.02 5.99 -3.31
CA ALA A 106 1.25 5.23 -3.11
C ALA A 106 2.12 5.26 -4.35
N ASN A 107 3.44 5.42 -4.14
CA ASN A 107 4.44 5.47 -5.19
C ASN A 107 5.57 4.47 -4.89
N GLN A 108 6.11 3.86 -5.94
CA GLN A 108 7.16 2.84 -5.86
C GLN A 108 6.81 1.72 -4.88
N THR A 109 5.65 1.09 -5.14
CA THR A 109 5.22 -0.09 -4.39
C THR A 109 5.76 -1.36 -5.05
N THR A 110 6.55 -2.13 -4.33
CA THR A 110 6.98 -3.48 -4.74
C THR A 110 6.06 -4.51 -4.12
N ILE A 111 5.38 -5.29 -4.97
CA ILE A 111 4.45 -6.34 -4.57
C ILE A 111 5.12 -7.69 -4.85
N TYR A 112 5.53 -8.38 -3.79
CA TYR A 112 6.07 -9.73 -3.89
C TYR A 112 4.96 -10.78 -3.98
N SER A 113 5.36 -12.03 -4.23
CA SER A 113 4.46 -13.19 -4.29
C SER A 113 3.51 -13.22 -3.09
N GLY A 114 2.21 -13.24 -3.35
CA GLY A 114 1.15 -13.27 -2.34
C GLY A 114 0.83 -11.93 -1.68
N GLY A 115 1.57 -10.86 -1.98
CA GLY A 115 1.26 -9.51 -1.51
C GLY A 115 0.11 -8.87 -2.30
N ASN A 116 -0.66 -8.00 -1.65
CA ASN A 116 -1.86 -7.39 -2.24
C ASN A 116 -1.84 -5.86 -2.15
N LEU A 117 -2.03 -5.20 -3.29
CA LEU A 117 -2.36 -3.79 -3.37
C LEU A 117 -3.78 -3.61 -3.91
N THR A 118 -4.62 -2.88 -3.21
CA THR A 118 -5.96 -2.48 -3.66
C THR A 118 -6.05 -0.97 -3.82
N ALA A 119 -6.32 -0.50 -5.03
CA ALA A 119 -6.69 0.88 -5.30
C ALA A 119 -8.23 0.98 -5.35
N SER A 120 -8.83 1.57 -4.31
CA SER A 120 -10.27 1.82 -4.23
C SER A 120 -10.69 3.06 -5.02
N SER A 121 -11.98 3.38 -5.06
CA SER A 121 -12.48 4.60 -5.71
C SER A 121 -11.75 5.85 -5.23
N GLY A 122 -11.12 6.58 -6.17
CA GLY A 122 -10.30 7.76 -5.90
C GLY A 122 -8.89 7.49 -5.35
N GLY A 123 -8.54 6.22 -5.10
CA GLY A 123 -7.19 5.82 -4.69
C GLY A 123 -6.26 5.66 -5.90
N SER A 124 -5.00 6.05 -5.74
CA SER A 124 -4.04 6.13 -6.86
C SER A 124 -2.71 5.44 -6.55
N SER A 125 -2.33 4.46 -7.37
CA SER A 125 -1.02 3.81 -7.33
C SER A 125 -0.13 4.26 -8.50
N TYR A 126 1.14 4.49 -8.23
CA TYR A 126 2.13 4.96 -9.20
C TYR A 126 3.41 4.10 -9.14
N HIS A 127 3.92 3.68 -10.30
CA HIS A 127 5.13 2.84 -10.41
C HIS A 127 5.08 1.57 -9.51
N ALA A 128 3.95 0.87 -9.50
CA ALA A 128 3.88 -0.42 -8.82
C ALA A 128 4.67 -1.48 -9.61
N ALA A 129 5.59 -2.17 -8.94
CA ALA A 129 6.31 -3.32 -9.49
C ALA A 129 5.68 -4.61 -8.95
N ILE A 130 4.99 -5.36 -9.80
CA ILE A 130 4.27 -6.59 -9.42
C ILE A 130 5.11 -7.80 -9.83
N SER A 131 5.55 -8.57 -8.84
CA SER A 131 6.29 -9.82 -9.03
C SER A 131 5.35 -10.99 -9.35
N SER A 132 5.92 -12.15 -9.69
CA SER A 132 5.14 -13.39 -9.85
C SER A 132 4.28 -13.64 -8.61
N SER A 133 3.00 -13.93 -8.83
CA SER A 133 1.95 -14.14 -7.82
C SER A 133 1.67 -12.95 -6.90
N GLY A 134 2.20 -11.76 -7.19
CA GLY A 134 1.77 -10.51 -6.56
C GLY A 134 0.46 -10.02 -7.18
N ASN A 135 -0.37 -9.34 -6.41
CA ASN A 135 -1.72 -8.94 -6.83
C ASN A 135 -1.91 -7.42 -6.75
N LEU A 136 -2.33 -6.82 -7.85
CA LEU A 136 -2.85 -5.46 -7.91
C LEU A 136 -4.32 -5.49 -8.31
N THR A 137 -5.20 -5.00 -7.43
CA THR A 137 -6.63 -4.84 -7.70
C THR A 137 -6.97 -3.36 -7.82
N ILE A 138 -7.63 -3.00 -8.92
CA ILE A 138 -8.09 -1.64 -9.19
C ILE A 138 -9.61 -1.70 -9.26
N LEU A 139 -10.26 -1.10 -8.27
CA LEU A 139 -11.72 -1.04 -8.18
C LEU A 139 -12.27 0.11 -9.04
N SER A 140 -13.59 0.19 -9.17
CA SER A 140 -14.27 1.29 -9.86
C SER A 140 -13.82 2.64 -9.29
N GLY A 141 -13.38 3.55 -10.17
CA GLY A 141 -12.87 4.88 -9.78
C GLY A 141 -11.44 4.88 -9.24
N GLY A 142 -10.81 3.71 -9.05
CA GLY A 142 -9.39 3.60 -8.69
C GLY A 142 -8.48 3.75 -9.90
N SER A 143 -7.21 4.10 -9.66
CA SER A 143 -6.21 4.30 -10.71
C SER A 143 -4.87 3.63 -10.41
N ALA A 144 -4.25 3.05 -11.43
CA ALA A 144 -2.85 2.66 -11.39
C ALA A 144 -2.11 3.15 -12.65
N GLN A 145 -0.94 3.76 -12.47
CA GLN A 145 -0.16 4.31 -13.57
C GLN A 145 1.28 3.82 -13.53
N TYR A 146 1.84 3.56 -14.71
CA TYR A 146 3.23 3.09 -14.89
C TYR A 146 3.55 1.81 -14.11
N ALA A 147 2.54 0.97 -13.86
CA ALA A 147 2.77 -0.30 -13.20
C ALA A 147 3.53 -1.25 -14.14
N ILE A 148 4.48 -2.00 -13.59
CA ILE A 148 5.25 -3.03 -14.28
C ILE A 148 4.84 -4.38 -13.72
N VAL A 149 4.26 -5.24 -14.56
CA VAL A 149 3.78 -6.56 -14.19
C VAL A 149 4.73 -7.61 -14.75
N SER A 150 5.42 -8.30 -13.86
CA SER A 150 6.32 -9.41 -14.22
C SER A 150 5.54 -10.67 -14.59
N SER A 151 6.18 -11.61 -15.27
CA SER A 151 5.59 -12.93 -15.56
C SER A 151 5.02 -13.57 -14.29
N GLY A 152 3.78 -14.05 -14.35
CA GLY A 152 3.04 -14.62 -13.22
C GLY A 152 2.40 -13.59 -12.28
N GLY A 153 2.63 -12.29 -12.46
CA GLY A 153 1.95 -11.24 -11.69
C GLY A 153 0.49 -11.08 -12.13
N ASN A 154 -0.38 -10.69 -11.20
CA ASN A 154 -1.81 -10.59 -11.43
C ASN A 154 -2.30 -9.16 -11.27
N VAL A 155 -3.04 -8.68 -12.26
CA VAL A 155 -3.76 -7.41 -12.20
C VAL A 155 -5.24 -7.64 -12.48
N VAL A 156 -6.09 -7.13 -11.60
CA VAL A 156 -7.55 -7.16 -11.76
C VAL A 156 -8.06 -5.72 -11.82
N VAL A 157 -8.77 -5.38 -12.90
CA VAL A 157 -9.35 -4.05 -13.13
C VAL A 157 -10.87 -4.19 -13.24
N SER A 158 -11.57 -3.65 -12.26
CA SER A 158 -13.03 -3.58 -12.26
C SER A 158 -13.54 -2.57 -13.31
N SER A 159 -14.82 -2.67 -13.67
CA SER A 159 -15.49 -1.62 -14.45
C SER A 159 -15.37 -0.28 -13.72
N GLY A 160 -15.10 0.80 -14.46
CA GLY A 160 -14.72 2.12 -13.92
C GLY A 160 -13.29 2.27 -13.38
N GLY A 161 -12.49 1.20 -13.27
CA GLY A 161 -11.06 1.30 -12.89
C GLY A 161 -10.18 1.79 -14.05
N VAL A 162 -9.13 2.55 -13.75
CA VAL A 162 -8.27 3.18 -14.75
C VAL A 162 -6.83 2.65 -14.65
N THR A 163 -6.26 2.26 -15.78
CA THR A 163 -4.84 1.94 -15.92
C THR A 163 -4.20 2.82 -16.99
N ASN A 164 -3.04 3.41 -16.69
CA ASN A 164 -2.30 4.20 -17.69
C ASN A 164 -0.85 3.73 -17.80
N GLN A 165 -0.34 3.58 -19.03
CA GLN A 165 1.05 3.19 -19.32
C GLN A 165 1.54 1.96 -18.52
N MET A 166 0.65 0.98 -18.33
CA MET A 166 0.99 -0.27 -17.66
C MET A 166 1.79 -1.17 -18.61
N SER A 167 2.94 -1.65 -18.14
CA SER A 167 3.80 -2.60 -18.87
C SER A 167 3.57 -4.01 -18.35
N ILE A 168 3.09 -4.90 -19.21
CA ILE A 168 2.73 -6.27 -18.84
C ILE A 168 3.64 -7.23 -19.58
N MET A 169 4.48 -7.95 -18.84
CA MET A 169 5.38 -8.95 -19.40
C MET A 169 4.61 -10.19 -19.85
N SER A 170 5.18 -10.94 -20.81
CA SER A 170 4.63 -12.24 -21.21
C SER A 170 4.48 -13.16 -19.98
N GLY A 171 3.35 -13.85 -19.89
CA GLY A 171 3.04 -14.74 -18.76
C GLY A 171 2.41 -14.05 -17.54
N ALA A 172 2.23 -12.73 -17.56
CA ALA A 172 1.41 -12.03 -16.57
C ALA A 172 -0.08 -12.16 -16.88
N MET A 173 -0.92 -12.08 -15.84
CA MET A 173 -2.37 -12.13 -15.96
C MET A 173 -2.98 -10.73 -15.78
N LEU A 174 -3.79 -10.31 -16.74
CA LEU A 174 -4.63 -9.13 -16.64
C LEU A 174 -6.10 -9.54 -16.83
N VAL A 175 -6.91 -9.34 -15.79
CA VAL A 175 -8.36 -9.42 -15.88
C VAL A 175 -8.88 -8.00 -15.89
N SER A 176 -9.61 -7.62 -16.94
CA SER A 176 -10.18 -6.29 -17.03
C SER A 176 -11.56 -6.37 -17.65
N ASN A 177 -12.52 -5.71 -17.00
CA ASN A 177 -13.89 -5.55 -17.51
C ASN A 177 -14.04 -4.25 -18.33
N GLN A 178 -12.96 -3.82 -19.00
CA GLN A 178 -12.88 -2.61 -19.81
C GLN A 178 -12.54 -2.95 -21.27
N ASP A 179 -12.88 -2.06 -22.21
CA ASP A 179 -12.35 -2.11 -23.58
C ASP A 179 -10.86 -1.67 -23.58
N LEU A 180 -9.94 -2.64 -23.54
CA LEU A 180 -8.48 -2.41 -23.46
C LEU A 180 -7.82 -1.92 -24.76
N SER A 181 -8.55 -1.27 -25.66
CA SER A 181 -8.07 -1.00 -27.03
C SER A 181 -7.15 0.23 -27.16
N SER A 182 -7.10 1.15 -26.18
CA SER A 182 -6.42 2.44 -26.37
C SER A 182 -5.11 2.67 -25.61
N ASN A 183 -4.73 1.83 -24.63
CA ASN A 183 -3.56 2.13 -23.75
C ASN A 183 -2.65 0.94 -23.40
N LEU A 184 -2.82 -0.21 -24.06
CA LEU A 184 -2.00 -1.40 -23.79
C LEU A 184 -1.04 -1.64 -24.94
N HIS A 185 0.28 -1.52 -24.71
CA HIS A 185 1.28 -2.14 -25.59
C HIS A 185 1.18 -3.68 -25.41
N LYS A 186 0.20 -4.29 -26.07
CA LYS A 186 -0.08 -5.73 -26.01
C LYS A 186 1.10 -6.55 -26.56
N LEU A 187 1.80 -7.26 -25.67
CA LEU A 187 2.61 -8.44 -26.01
C LEU A 187 2.07 -9.72 -25.33
N CYS A 188 0.74 -9.85 -25.16
CA CYS A 188 0.17 -11.08 -24.60
C CYS A 188 -0.96 -11.66 -25.47
N ARG A 189 -0.74 -12.90 -25.89
CA ARG A 189 -1.67 -13.80 -26.58
C ARG A 189 -2.68 -14.32 -25.56
N VAL A 190 -3.98 -14.22 -25.87
CA VAL A 190 -5.04 -14.86 -25.08
C VAL A 190 -4.88 -16.38 -25.29
N PRO A 191 -4.76 -17.21 -24.22
CA PRO A 191 -4.82 -18.65 -24.39
C PRO A 191 -6.21 -19.04 -24.87
N ALA A 192 -6.25 -19.90 -25.89
CA ALA A 192 -7.46 -20.45 -26.50
C ALA A 192 -8.21 -21.36 -25.52
#